data_AF-A0A1H9PJQ6-F1
#
_entry.id   AF-A0A1H9PJQ6-F1
#
_cell.length_a   1.000
_cell.length_b   1.000
_cell.length_c   1.000
_cell.angle_alpha   90.00
_cell.angle_beta   90.00
_cell.angle_gamma   90.00
#
_symmetry.space_group_name_H-M   'P 1'
#
loop_
_entity.id
_entity.type
_entity.pdbx_description
1 polymer ?
#
loop_
_entity_poly.entity_id
_entity_poly.type
_entity_poly.pdbx_seq_one_letter_code
_entity_poly.pdbx_strand_id
1 'polypeptide(L)'
;MSGIYCTCGSDGLWCFGAVTHTAAQHERHVVGNGKIVVQRPEFHWVNTLLGNLKTALSGTYHAFNHAKYAHHYLAEFSYRFNRRFDLAAMVPRLLRAAVTTNPLPLSILRVSESDN
;
A
#
# COMPACT_ATOMS: atom_id res chain seq x y z
N MET A 1 29.45 26.62 -10.19
CA MET A 1 28.78 25.34 -10.52
C MET A 1 28.06 24.90 -9.24
N SER A 2 26.79 25.27 -9.10
CA SER A 2 26.02 25.05 -7.86
C SER A 2 25.53 23.60 -7.86
N GLY A 3 26.19 22.72 -7.12
CA GLY A 3 25.73 21.35 -6.91
C GLY A 3 24.40 21.39 -6.15
N ILE A 4 23.35 20.80 -6.72
CA ILE A 4 22.08 20.60 -6.03
C ILE A 4 22.32 19.53 -4.97
N TYR A 5 22.49 19.95 -3.71
CA TYR A 5 22.48 19.04 -2.58
C TYR A 5 21.05 18.52 -2.41
N CYS A 6 20.78 17.31 -2.89
CA CYS A 6 19.52 16.62 -2.66
C CYS A 6 19.70 15.71 -1.44
N THR A 7 18.88 15.91 -0.41
CA THR A 7 18.79 15.00 0.75
C THR A 7 17.85 13.87 0.40
N CYS A 8 18.35 12.64 0.40
CA CYS A 8 17.54 11.44 0.20
C CYS A 8 17.28 10.82 1.57
N GLY A 9 16.01 10.80 1.99
CA GLY A 9 15.58 10.12 3.21
C GLY A 9 15.24 8.66 2.93
N SER A 10 15.79 7.72 3.71
CA SER A 10 15.37 6.31 3.66
C SER A 10 15.20 5.72 5.06
N ASP A 11 14.50 4.58 5.14
CA ASP A 11 14.37 3.76 6.35
C ASP A 11 15.68 3.04 6.75
N GLY A 12 16.73 3.21 5.94
CA GLY A 12 18.03 2.66 6.23
C GLY A 12 18.19 1.19 5.93
N LEU A 13 17.37 0.65 5.01
CA LEU A 13 17.57 -0.66 4.42
C LEU A 13 18.91 -0.71 3.65
N TRP A 14 19.60 -1.85 3.71
CA TRP A 14 20.97 -1.98 3.20
C TRP A 14 21.09 -1.72 1.68
N CYS A 15 20.01 -1.94 0.94
CA CYS A 15 19.94 -1.66 -0.50
C CYS A 15 20.10 -0.18 -0.86
N PHE A 16 19.92 0.75 0.08
CA PHE A 16 20.13 2.20 -0.13
C PHE A 16 21.59 2.64 0.06
N GLY A 17 22.52 1.72 0.36
CA GLY A 17 23.95 2.04 0.47
C GLY A 17 24.58 2.62 -0.81
N ALA A 18 23.96 2.41 -1.97
CA ALA A 18 24.43 3.01 -3.23
C ALA A 18 24.15 4.53 -3.32
N VAL A 19 23.19 5.05 -2.54
CA VAL A 19 22.76 6.46 -2.58
C VAL A 19 23.83 7.41 -2.00
N THR A 20 24.69 6.92 -1.10
CA THR A 20 25.82 7.71 -0.59
C THR A 20 26.93 7.92 -1.62
N HIS A 21 26.99 7.13 -2.69
CA HIS A 21 28.01 7.27 -3.73
C HIS A 21 27.66 8.35 -4.78
N THR A 22 26.40 8.79 -4.87
CA THR A 22 25.91 9.72 -5.91
C THR A 22 25.70 11.16 -5.43
N ALA A 23 26.47 11.61 -4.44
CA ALA A 23 26.48 13.00 -3.94
C ALA A 23 25.19 13.51 -3.29
N ALA A 24 24.23 12.63 -2.97
CA ALA A 24 23.10 12.94 -2.12
C ALA A 24 23.47 12.71 -0.65
N GLN A 25 23.18 13.68 0.23
CA GLN A 25 23.24 13.47 1.68
C GLN A 25 22.15 12.45 2.02
N HIS A 26 22.53 11.27 2.49
CA HIS A 26 21.59 10.21 2.82
C HIS A 26 21.19 10.31 4.30
N GLU A 27 19.97 10.76 4.56
CA GLU A 27 19.42 10.82 5.91
C GLU A 27 18.74 9.48 6.24
N ARG A 28 19.41 8.70 7.08
CA ARG A 28 18.94 7.38 7.48
C ARG A 28 18.00 7.51 8.67
N HIS A 29 16.70 7.34 8.46
CA HIS A 29 15.72 7.26 9.55
C HIS A 29 15.57 5.81 10.00
N VAL A 30 16.55 5.32 10.77
CA VAL A 30 16.45 4.01 11.45
C VAL A 30 15.52 4.15 12.63
N VAL A 31 14.27 3.76 12.42
CA VAL A 31 13.30 3.73 13.51
C VAL A 31 13.43 2.40 14.26
N GLY A 32 13.73 2.49 15.56
CA GLY A 32 13.74 1.34 16.45
C GLY A 32 12.34 0.76 16.66
N ASN A 33 12.20 -0.20 17.58
CA ASN A 33 10.91 -0.82 17.87
C ASN A 33 10.23 -0.09 19.05
N GLY A 34 8.91 0.20 18.97
CA GLY A 34 8.12 0.66 20.13
C GLY A 34 7.14 1.80 19.87
N LYS A 35 6.39 2.19 20.91
CA LYS A 35 5.30 3.20 20.85
C LYS A 35 5.78 4.61 20.51
N ILE A 36 7.05 4.94 20.81
CA ILE A 36 7.64 6.26 20.55
C ILE A 36 7.87 6.46 19.04
N VAL A 37 8.14 5.38 18.32
CA VAL A 37 8.34 5.36 16.87
C VAL A 37 7.04 5.54 16.11
N VAL A 38 5.94 4.97 16.60
CA VAL A 38 4.59 5.14 16.02
C VAL A 38 4.07 6.57 16.18
N GLN A 39 4.52 7.30 17.20
CA GLN A 39 4.10 8.68 17.47
C GLN A 39 4.92 9.75 16.73
N ARG A 40 5.89 9.32 15.91
CA ARG A 40 6.67 10.23 15.07
C ARG A 40 5.78 10.90 14.02
N PRO A 41 5.88 12.24 13.82
CA PRO A 41 5.11 12.94 12.81
C PRO A 41 5.35 12.40 11.40
N GLU A 42 6.55 11.86 11.12
CA GLU A 42 6.93 11.25 9.85
C GLU A 42 6.03 10.05 9.49
N PHE A 43 5.55 9.30 10.47
CA PHE A 43 4.67 8.15 10.27
C PHE A 43 3.19 8.44 10.50
N HIS A 44 2.82 9.68 10.83
CA HIS A 44 1.44 10.03 11.17
C HIS A 44 0.46 9.60 10.06
N TRP A 45 0.71 10.03 8.83
CA TRP A 45 -0.16 9.70 7.69
C TRP A 45 -0.14 8.20 7.33
N VAL A 46 0.99 7.53 7.50
CA VAL A 46 1.11 6.08 7.28
C VAL A 46 0.29 5.31 8.31
N ASN A 47 0.38 5.70 9.58
CA ASN A 47 -0.39 5.09 10.66
C ASN A 47 -1.89 5.37 10.50
N THR A 48 -2.27 6.57 10.05
CA THR A 48 -3.66 6.88 9.69
C THR A 48 -4.14 6.02 8.53
N LEU A 49 -3.33 5.84 7.49
CA LEU A 49 -3.66 4.97 6.35
C LEU A 49 -3.87 3.52 6.81
N LEU A 50 -2.94 2.98 7.62
CA LEU A 50 -3.03 1.63 8.16
C LEU A 50 -4.24 1.46 9.11
N GLY A 51 -4.55 2.49 9.90
CA GLY A 51 -5.75 2.52 10.74
C GLY A 51 -7.02 2.46 9.90
N ASN A 52 -7.10 3.26 8.83
CA ASN A 52 -8.23 3.24 7.89
C ASN A 52 -8.36 1.89 7.16
N LEU A 53 -7.24 1.30 6.75
CA LEU A 53 -7.21 -0.04 6.15
C LEU A 53 -7.77 -1.08 7.13
N LYS A 54 -7.28 -1.09 8.38
CA LYS A 54 -7.77 -2.00 9.41
C LYS A 54 -9.27 -1.85 9.63
N THR A 55 -9.76 -0.61 9.81
CA THR A 55 -11.18 -0.34 10.00
C THR A 55 -12.02 -0.77 8.80
N ALA A 56 -11.55 -0.50 7.57
CA ALA A 56 -12.23 -0.94 6.36
C ALA A 56 -12.35 -2.47 6.34
N LEU A 57 -11.25 -3.19 6.56
CA LEU A 57 -11.25 -4.66 6.58
C LEU A 57 -12.15 -5.24 7.67
N SER A 58 -12.04 -4.73 8.89
CA SER A 58 -12.85 -5.19 10.02
C SER A 58 -14.34 -4.87 9.88
N GLY A 59 -14.70 -3.81 9.16
CA GLY A 59 -16.08 -3.39 8.93
C GLY A 59 -16.75 -4.08 7.73
N THR A 60 -16.00 -4.46 6.69
CA THR A 60 -16.57 -5.10 5.49
C THR A 60 -16.48 -6.62 5.52
N TYR A 61 -15.48 -7.18 6.21
CA TYR A 61 -15.25 -8.63 6.23
C TYR A 61 -15.26 -9.15 7.68
N HIS A 62 -16.42 -9.62 8.13
CA HIS A 62 -16.61 -10.10 9.51
C HIS A 62 -16.32 -11.60 9.70
N ALA A 63 -16.26 -12.41 8.63
CA ALA A 63 -16.22 -13.88 8.73
C ALA A 63 -15.21 -14.57 7.78
N PHE A 64 -14.26 -13.84 7.23
CA PHE A 64 -13.36 -14.39 6.21
C PHE A 64 -11.97 -14.69 6.75
N ASN A 65 -11.39 -15.79 6.25
CA ASN A 65 -9.99 -16.14 6.47
C ASN A 65 -9.12 -15.02 5.85
N HIS A 66 -8.76 -14.02 6.66
CA HIS A 66 -8.06 -12.81 6.20
C HIS A 66 -6.77 -13.13 5.46
N ALA A 67 -6.07 -14.20 5.83
CA ALA A 67 -4.85 -14.62 5.15
C ALA A 67 -5.14 -15.09 3.72
N LYS A 68 -6.20 -15.87 3.54
CA LYS A 68 -6.60 -16.48 2.27
C LYS A 68 -6.97 -15.47 1.19
N TYR A 69 -7.54 -14.33 1.57
CA TYR A 69 -8.00 -13.28 0.64
C TYR A 69 -7.27 -11.94 0.81
N ALA A 70 -6.17 -11.91 1.58
CA ALA A 70 -5.43 -10.68 1.91
C ALA A 70 -5.10 -9.84 0.66
N HIS A 71 -4.64 -10.50 -0.40
CA HIS A 71 -4.26 -9.84 -1.65
C HIS A 71 -5.43 -9.14 -2.33
N HIS A 72 -6.60 -9.77 -2.39
CA HIS A 72 -7.79 -9.17 -2.99
C HIS A 72 -8.31 -8.00 -2.17
N TYR A 73 -8.31 -8.13 -0.85
CA TYR A 73 -8.76 -7.05 0.03
C TYR A 73 -7.84 -5.83 -0.01
N LEU A 74 -6.52 -6.06 -0.05
CA LEU A 74 -5.56 -4.99 -0.23
C LEU A 74 -5.73 -4.32 -1.58
N ALA A 75 -5.90 -5.09 -2.66
CA ALA A 75 -6.12 -4.55 -4.00
C ALA A 75 -7.40 -3.70 -4.08
N GLU A 76 -8.51 -4.15 -3.48
CA GLU A 76 -9.75 -3.36 -3.40
C GLU A 76 -9.50 -2.06 -2.63
N PHE A 77 -8.89 -2.14 -1.45
CA PHE A 77 -8.61 -0.97 -0.64
C PHE A 77 -7.74 0.04 -1.39
N SER A 78 -6.64 -0.41 -2.00
CA SER A 78 -5.76 0.44 -2.80
C SER A 78 -6.51 1.09 -3.98
N TYR A 79 -7.36 0.32 -4.66
CA TYR A 79 -8.16 0.84 -5.77
C TYR A 79 -9.11 1.96 -5.33
N ARG A 80 -9.81 1.78 -4.20
CA ARG A 80 -10.72 2.79 -3.63
C ARG A 80 -9.97 3.99 -3.07
N PHE A 81 -8.88 3.75 -2.34
CA PHE A 81 -8.08 4.79 -1.72
C PHE A 81 -7.48 5.75 -2.76
N ASN A 82 -6.92 5.21 -3.84
CA ASN A 82 -6.33 6.00 -4.93
C ASN A 82 -7.37 6.82 -5.72
N ARG A 83 -8.67 6.50 -5.60
CA ARG A 83 -9.77 7.16 -6.32
C ARG A 83 -10.78 7.81 -5.37
N ARG A 84 -10.43 7.98 -4.10
CA ARG A 84 -11.36 8.40 -3.04
C ARG A 84 -12.01 9.77 -3.24
N PHE A 85 -11.46 10.60 -4.12
CA PHE A 85 -11.96 11.94 -4.40
C PHE A 85 -13.08 11.97 -5.46
N ASP A 86 -13.28 10.88 -6.21
CA ASP A 86 -14.29 10.77 -7.26
C ASP A 86 -14.94 9.39 -7.23
N LEU A 87 -15.80 9.20 -6.21
CA LEU A 87 -16.46 7.92 -5.96
C LEU A 87 -17.58 7.64 -6.98
N ALA A 88 -18.24 8.67 -7.49
CA ALA A 88 -19.33 8.53 -8.47
C ALA A 88 -18.84 7.86 -9.76
N ALA A 89 -17.63 8.18 -10.22
CA ALA A 89 -17.07 7.54 -11.40
C ALA A 89 -16.46 6.15 -11.13
N MET A 90 -16.55 5.61 -9.91
CA MET A 90 -16.06 4.27 -9.60
C MET A 90 -16.87 3.18 -10.32
N VAL A 91 -18.20 3.29 -10.29
CA VAL A 91 -19.13 2.34 -10.95
C VAL A 91 -18.90 2.27 -12.47
N PRO A 92 -18.93 3.38 -13.23
CA PRO A 92 -18.71 3.30 -14.68
C PRO A 92 -17.29 2.80 -15.03
N ARG A 93 -16.29 3.06 -14.19
CA ARG A 93 -14.92 2.53 -14.40
C ARG A 93 -14.86 1.01 -14.20
N LEU A 94 -15.51 0.49 -13.16
CA LEU A 94 -15.59 -0.95 -12.93
C LEU A 94 -16.37 -1.64 -14.05
N LEU A 95 -17.48 -1.05 -14.51
CA LEU A 95 -18.22 -1.56 -15.66
C LEU A 95 -17.35 -1.61 -16.91
N ARG A 96 -16.62 -0.53 -17.21
CA ARG A 96 -15.67 -0.51 -18.33
C ARG A 96 -14.58 -1.56 -18.17
N ALA A 97 -14.02 -1.73 -16.98
CA ALA A 97 -13.01 -2.75 -16.72
C ALA A 97 -13.58 -4.16 -16.94
N ALA A 98 -14.79 -4.45 -16.46
CA ALA A 98 -15.43 -5.74 -16.66
C ALA A 98 -15.67 -6.07 -18.13
N VAL A 99 -16.05 -5.08 -18.95
CA VAL A 99 -16.32 -5.26 -20.38
C VAL A 99 -15.03 -5.36 -21.21
N THR A 100 -13.94 -4.70 -20.77
CA THR A 100 -12.68 -4.66 -21.53
C THR A 100 -11.67 -5.72 -21.11
N THR A 101 -11.86 -6.36 -19.94
CA THR A 101 -10.98 -7.41 -19.46
C THR A 101 -11.33 -8.73 -20.14
N ASN A 102 -10.33 -9.42 -20.68
CA ASN A 102 -10.53 -10.75 -21.22
C ASN A 102 -11.08 -11.71 -20.15
N PRO A 103 -11.96 -12.65 -20.52
CA PRO A 103 -12.50 -13.61 -19.56
C PRO A 103 -11.37 -14.39 -18.89
N LEU A 104 -11.35 -14.36 -17.56
CA LEU A 104 -10.39 -15.11 -16.76
C LEU A 104 -10.98 -16.48 -16.41
N PRO A 105 -10.25 -17.59 -16.59
CA PRO A 105 -10.74 -18.91 -16.21
C PRO A 105 -11.04 -18.97 -14.70
N LEU A 106 -12.12 -19.68 -14.36
CA LEU A 106 -12.62 -19.77 -12.98
C LEU A 106 -11.59 -20.33 -12.00
N SER A 107 -10.67 -21.19 -12.47
CA SER A 107 -9.57 -21.72 -11.66
C SER A 107 -8.66 -20.62 -11.12
N ILE A 108 -8.36 -19.59 -11.92
CA ILE A 108 -7.53 -18.45 -11.49
C ILE A 108 -8.29 -17.58 -10.50
N LEU A 109 -9.59 -17.35 -10.73
CA LEU A 109 -10.45 -16.60 -9.80
C LEU A 109 -10.56 -17.30 -8.44
N ARG A 110 -10.47 -18.63 -8.44
CA ARG A 110 -10.52 -19.48 -7.25
C ARG A 110 -9.15 -19.84 -6.67
N VAL A 111 -8.04 -19.24 -7.14
CA VAL A 111 -6.71 -19.49 -6.54
C VAL A 111 -6.73 -19.19 -5.05
N SER A 112 -7.39 -18.09 -4.66
CA SER A 112 -7.58 -17.79 -3.25
C SER A 112 -8.51 -18.76 -2.55
N GLU A 113 -9.29 -19.60 -3.23
CA GLU A 113 -10.18 -20.62 -2.65
C GLU A 113 -9.52 -22.00 -2.50
N SER A 114 -8.55 -22.34 -3.35
CA SER A 114 -7.99 -23.69 -3.50
C SER A 114 -6.88 -24.06 -2.51
N ASP A 115 -6.27 -23.11 -1.81
CA ASP A 115 -5.21 -23.36 -0.81
C ASP A 115 -5.76 -23.80 0.55
N ASN A 116 -6.47 -24.94 0.61
CA ASN A 116 -6.97 -25.54 1.85
C ASN A 116 -6.50 -26.98 2.03
#